data_AF-A0A0F9DU54-F1
#
_entry.id   AF-A0A0F9DU54-F1
#
_cell.length_a   1.000
_cell.length_b   1.000
_cell.length_c   1.000
_cell.angle_alpha   90.00
_cell.angle_beta   90.00
_cell.angle_gamma   90.00
#
_symmetry.space_group_name_H-M   'P 1'
#
loop_
_entity.id
_entity.type
_entity.pdbx_description
1 polymer ?
#
loop_
_entity_poly.entity_id
_entity_poly.type
_entity_poly.pdbx_seq_one_letter_code
_entity_poly.pdbx_strand_id
1 'polypeptide(L)' 'MYVSDWMTKKVITVSPDDFLSAAVNLMKDKCIKHIPVIKGGKLKGIISDRDIREYLPSKA' A
#
# COMPACT_ATOMS: atom_id res chain seq x y z
N MET A 1 -22.92 -14.24 -7.00
CA MET A 1 -22.23 -12.97 -6.71
C MET A 1 -20.81 -13.30 -6.31
N TYR A 2 -19.83 -12.93 -7.14
CA TYR A 2 -18.42 -13.27 -6.93
C TYR A 2 -17.63 -12.02 -6.54
N VAL A 3 -16.54 -12.19 -5.78
CA VAL A 3 -15.62 -11.09 -5.43
C VAL A 3 -15.07 -10.40 -6.69
N SER A 4 -14.87 -11.16 -7.76
CA SER A 4 -14.44 -10.67 -9.07
C SER A 4 -15.34 -9.60 -9.68
N ASP A 5 -16.61 -9.56 -9.26
CA ASP A 5 -17.62 -8.63 -9.77
C ASP A 5 -17.50 -7.25 -9.11
N TRP A 6 -16.84 -7.17 -7.95
CA TRP A 6 -16.77 -5.96 -7.11
C TRP A 6 -15.35 -5.45 -6.86
N MET A 7 -14.33 -6.30 -7.02
CA MET A 7 -12.95 -5.94 -6.72
C MET A 7 -12.34 -4.97 -7.72
N THR A 8 -11.42 -4.13 -7.25
CA THR A 8 -10.53 -3.36 -8.12
C THR A 8 -9.50 -4.28 -8.78
N LYS A 9 -9.54 -4.40 -10.11
CA LYS A 9 -8.66 -5.33 -10.86
C LYS A 9 -7.21 -4.82 -11.01
N LYS A 10 -7.03 -3.51 -11.14
CA LYS A 10 -5.70 -2.88 -11.26
C LYS A 10 -5.30 -2.29 -9.92
N VAL A 11 -4.53 -3.06 -9.16
CA VAL A 11 -4.10 -2.69 -7.81
C VAL A 11 -2.71 -2.10 -7.87
N ILE A 12 -2.49 -1.01 -7.13
CA ILE A 12 -1.19 -0.38 -6.97
C ILE A 12 -0.44 -1.13 -5.87
N THR A 13 0.80 -1.53 -6.14
CA THR A 13 1.61 -2.34 -5.23
C THR A 13 2.99 -1.72 -5.06
N VAL A 14 3.66 -2.05 -3.96
CA VAL A 14 5.07 -1.68 -3.71
C VAL A 14 5.91 -2.92 -3.46
N SER A 15 7.22 -2.80 -3.64
CA SER A 15 8.21 -3.79 -3.23
C SER A 15 8.53 -3.63 -1.73
N PRO A 16 8.87 -4.71 -1.00
CA PRO A 16 9.42 -4.57 0.34
C PRO A 16 10.79 -3.88 0.36
N ASP A 17 11.44 -3.72 -0.80
CA ASP A 17 12.70 -3.01 -0.94
C ASP A 17 12.50 -1.50 -1.25
N ASP A 18 11.25 -1.04 -1.44
CA ASP A 18 10.94 0.36 -1.69
C ASP A 18 11.04 1.20 -0.41
N PHE A 19 11.41 2.47 -0.55
CA PHE A 19 11.36 3.41 0.57
C PHE A 19 9.91 3.65 1.01
N LEU A 20 9.71 3.74 2.33
CA LEU A 20 8.40 4.04 2.91
C LEU A 20 7.80 5.37 2.38
N SER A 21 8.66 6.36 2.09
CA SER A 21 8.24 7.64 1.51
C SER A 21 7.58 7.48 0.14
N ALA A 22 8.00 6.52 -0.67
CA ALA A 22 7.37 6.23 -1.96
C ALA A 22 5.95 5.67 -1.76
N ALA A 23 5.76 4.78 -0.80
CA ALA A 23 4.44 4.27 -0.44
C ALA A 23 3.52 5.38 0.09
N VAL A 24 4.03 6.28 0.95
CA VAL A 24 3.28 7.45 1.46
C VAL A 24 2.82 8.35 0.32
N ASN A 25 3.71 8.65 -0.63
CA ASN A 25 3.38 9.49 -1.77
C ASN A 25 2.34 8.82 -2.66
N LEU A 26 2.49 7.52 -2.96
CA LEU A 26 1.50 6.75 -3.71
C LEU A 26 0.12 6.74 -3.03
N MET A 27 0.06 6.56 -1.71
CA MET A 27 -1.21 6.61 -0.97
C MET A 27 -1.91 7.96 -1.13
N LYS A 28 -1.15 9.06 -1.03
CA LYS A 28 -1.68 10.42 -1.20
C LYS A 28 -2.12 10.70 -2.63
N ASP A 29 -1.25 10.43 -3.60
CA ASP A 29 -1.46 10.74 -5.01
C ASP A 29 -2.63 9.95 -5.61
N LYS A 30 -2.88 8.76 -5.07
CA LYS A 30 -3.91 7.84 -5.58
C LYS A 30 -5.14 7.78 -4.66
N CYS A 31 -5.16 8.56 -3.58
CA CYS A 31 -6.22 8.59 -2.59
C CYS A 31 -6.57 7.19 -2.04
N ILE A 32 -5.56 6.32 -1.86
CA ILE A 32 -5.72 4.97 -1.32
C ILE A 32 -5.12 4.85 0.07
N LYS A 33 -5.70 4.01 0.92
CA LYS A 33 -5.27 3.83 2.31
C LYS A 33 -4.56 2.51 2.58
N HIS A 34 -4.55 1.59 1.62
CA HIS A 34 -3.93 0.28 1.74
C HIS A 34 -3.16 -0.02 0.47
N ILE A 35 -1.94 -0.53 0.62
CA ILE A 35 -1.09 -0.93 -0.49
C ILE A 35 -0.57 -2.35 -0.21
N PRO A 36 -0.82 -3.33 -1.10
CA PRO A 36 -0.19 -4.64 -1.04
C PRO A 36 1.31 -4.54 -1.34
N VAL A 37 2.10 -5.27 -0.56
CA VAL A 37 3.53 -5.43 -0.74
C VAL A 37 3.80 -6.72 -1.50
N ILE A 38 4.40 -6.65 -2.69
CA ILE A 38 4.63 -7.78 -3.59
C ILE A 38 6.13 -7.95 -3.82
N LYS A 39 6.64 -9.18 -3.81
CA LYS A 39 8.00 -9.51 -4.26
C LYS A 39 8.02 -10.85 -4.99
N GLY A 40 8.60 -10.88 -6.19
CA GLY A 40 8.65 -12.08 -7.03
C GLY A 40 7.26 -12.62 -7.40
N GLY A 41 6.31 -11.72 -7.68
CA GLY A 41 4.93 -12.09 -8.03
C GLY A 41 4.09 -12.64 -6.87
N LYS A 42 4.61 -12.63 -5.63
CA LYS A 42 3.90 -13.11 -4.45
C LYS A 42 3.61 -11.97 -3.47
N LEU A 43 2.42 -12.02 -2.86
CA LEU A 43 2.04 -11.16 -1.74
C LEU A 43 2.93 -11.45 -0.53
N LYS A 44 3.53 -10.41 0.02
CA LYS A 44 4.35 -10.45 1.24
C LYS A 44 3.65 -9.84 2.44
N GLY A 45 2.73 -8.90 2.21
CA GLY A 45 1.94 -8.27 3.25
C GLY A 45 1.10 -7.12 2.69
N ILE A 46 0.51 -6.35 3.59
CA ILE A 46 -0.25 -5.13 3.29
C ILE A 46 0.21 -4.07 4.27
N ILE A 47 0.42 -2.86 3.79
CA ILE A 47 0.63 -1.68 4.63
C ILE A 47 -0.58 -0.76 4.51
N SER A 48 -1.00 -0.19 5.63
CA SER A 48 -2.06 0.80 5.71
C SER A 48 -1.52 2.19 6.05
N ASP A 49 -2.28 3.23 5.71
CA ASP A 49 -2.02 4.61 6.13
C ASP A 49 -1.91 4.71 7.67
N ARG A 50 -2.61 3.85 8.42
CA ARG A 50 -2.51 3.80 9.88
C ARG A 50 -1.14 3.29 10.33
N ASP A 51 -0.69 2.16 9.78
CA ASP A 51 0.63 1.60 10.11
C ASP A 51 1.72 2.64 9.83
N ILE A 52 1.63 3.32 8.69
CA ILE A 52 2.57 4.38 8.32
C ILE A 52 2.57 5.51 9.37
N ARG A 53 1.41 5.96 9.84
CA ARG A 53 1.33 7.04 10.85
C ARG A 53 1.91 6.65 12.20
N GLU A 54 1.80 5.38 12.60
CA GLU A 54 2.35 4.89 13.87
C GLU A 54 3.88 4.78 13.83
N TYR A 55 4.47 4.55 12.66
CA TYR A 55 5.91 4.40 12.48
C TYR A 55 6.63 5.66 11.96
N LEU A 56 5.91 6.68 11.50
CA LEU A 56 6.50 7.96 11.13
C LEU A 56 6.75 8.80 12.40
N PRO A 57 7.94 9.40 12.56
CA PRO A 57 8.18 10.34 13.65
C PRO A 57 7.17 11.48 13.57
N SER A 58 6.68 11.93 14.74
CA SER A 58 5.77 13.07 14.83
C SER A 58 6.38 14.26 14.10
N LYS A 59 5.59 14.91 13.23
CA LYS A 59 6.02 16.19 12.64
C LYS A 59 6.35 17.15 13.79
N ALA A 60 7.59 17.63 13.80
CA ALA A 60 7.99 18.77 14.62
C ALA A 60 7.22 20.03 14.19
#